data_AF-A0A809ZME5-F1
#
_entry.id   AF-A0A809ZME5-F1
#
_cell.length_a   1.000
_cell.length_b   1.000
_cell.length_c   1.000
_cell.angle_alpha   90.00
_cell.angle_beta   90.00
_cell.angle_gamma   90.00
#
_symmetry.space_group_name_H-M   'P 1'
#
loop_
_entity.id
_entity.type
_entity.pdbx_description
1 polymer ?
#
loop_
_entity_poly.entity_id
_entity_poly.type
_entity_poly.pdbx_seq_one_letter_code
_entity_poly.pdbx_strand_id
1 'polypeptide(L)'
;MALRMVALNRLPDHRWFARKVIPEDVRKEYQRLYGSKREAHLRLPADTPRHEAKARLGEWAAEVETRIATLRSQRKGEGQPLTKLNAIALAGRWYNWFVAQYENDPGPAKVWRELSDLFVWEVIGPEAPDSYEEDPRSDPHWDWAKEPEVREAVRPRVAEQARVATFLASEGIALNATAYALFVDAVSDNLLPAFSVLEKRANGDYSRDDNPSTFPEFKDGPARSSGVSCWELFEAFVLAIKPAPKTVSRWRSVFLEMQREFAEVGAEGITEDAARKWVHGLINDERAAITVREIWLSASRRVFGWAREHKRIRQNPFKEVKVDVPRRVQTREDGRSFTAAEASAILKASLSYEKPTSATERARRWVPWLCAYSGARPGEITQLRGSDIEDRQGLLVMKLTPEAGTIKTSKARVVPLHEHIIAQGFMEMVKRIGRGALFYNDSTPQRVSTDPLKPSRDRADTTRAHLGTWVRGLGVDDPELSPNHAWRHTFKRIADEIGMPEKMNDAITGHTQATEGRKYGAPTVTAMAAALAKFPRYRLD
;
A
#
# COMPACT_ATOMS: atom_id res chain seq x y z
N MET A 1 17.25 7.09 40.05
CA MET A 1 17.70 8.51 40.00
C MET A 1 16.54 9.37 40.47
N ALA A 2 16.76 10.23 41.47
CA ALA A 2 15.73 11.17 41.93
C ALA A 2 15.31 12.10 40.78
N LEU A 3 14.00 12.21 40.52
CA LEU A 3 13.43 13.19 39.60
C LEU A 3 13.86 14.59 40.09
N ARG A 4 14.76 15.26 39.35
CA ARG A 4 15.12 16.65 39.62
C ARG A 4 13.84 17.48 39.42
N MET A 5 13.20 17.89 40.53
CA MET A 5 12.02 18.76 40.48
C MET A 5 12.36 20.04 39.71
N VAL A 6 11.48 20.44 38.80
CA VAL A 6 11.68 21.65 38.02
C VAL A 6 11.49 22.87 38.92
N ALA A 7 12.52 23.70 39.03
CA ALA A 7 12.50 24.88 39.91
C ALA A 7 11.89 26.10 39.22
N LEU A 8 11.07 26.85 39.95
CA LEU A 8 10.53 28.14 39.55
C LEU A 8 11.44 29.26 40.06
N ASN A 9 11.97 30.07 39.14
CA ASN A 9 12.93 31.14 39.42
C ASN A 9 12.36 32.51 39.04
N ARG A 10 12.89 33.58 39.61
CA ARG A 10 12.65 34.97 39.18
C ARG A 10 13.82 35.42 38.30
N LEU A 11 13.51 35.98 37.14
CA LEU A 11 14.47 36.64 36.26
C LEU A 11 14.80 38.05 36.78
N PRO A 12 15.90 38.68 36.29
CA PRO A 12 16.28 40.05 36.69
C PRO A 12 15.20 41.12 36.42
N ASP A 13 14.34 40.88 35.44
CA ASP A 13 13.19 41.73 35.10
C ASP A 13 11.91 41.35 35.87
N HIS A 14 12.08 40.61 36.96
CA HIS A 14 11.01 40.13 37.83
C HIS A 14 10.04 39.13 37.18
N ARG A 15 10.21 38.68 35.93
CA ARG A 15 9.35 37.61 35.38
C ARG A 15 9.63 36.26 36.02
N TRP A 16 8.62 35.38 36.08
CA TRP A 16 8.84 34.00 36.51
C TRP A 16 9.37 33.16 35.36
N PHE A 17 10.30 32.25 35.66
CA PHE A 17 10.92 31.38 34.69
C PHE A 17 11.15 29.97 35.25
N ALA A 18 10.83 28.97 34.44
CA ALA A 18 11.20 27.58 34.69
C ALA A 18 11.71 26.92 33.40
N ARG A 19 12.58 25.92 33.55
CA ARG A 19 13.13 25.16 32.42
C ARG A 19 13.16 23.66 32.70
N LYS A 20 12.90 22.86 31.68
CA LYS A 20 12.96 21.40 31.76
C LYS A 20 13.74 20.85 30.58
N VAL A 21 14.70 19.99 30.88
CA VAL A 21 15.56 19.36 29.87
C VAL A 21 14.78 18.30 29.10
N ILE A 22 14.86 18.33 27.77
CA ILE A 22 14.28 17.31 26.90
C ILE A 22 15.27 16.14 26.76
N PRO A 23 14.84 14.89 27.07
CA PRO A 23 15.70 13.71 26.94
C PRO A 23 16.16 13.46 25.51
N GLU A 24 17.41 13.03 25.36
CA GLU A 24 18.07 12.87 24.05
C GLU A 24 17.31 11.96 23.09
N ASP A 25 16.67 10.92 23.62
CA ASP A 25 15.93 9.90 22.89
C ASP A 25 14.68 10.40 22.17
N VAL A 26 14.21 11.62 22.49
CA VAL A 26 13.02 12.25 21.87
C VAL A 26 13.30 13.64 21.30
N ARG A 27 14.54 14.16 21.31
CA ARG A 27 14.83 15.57 20.94
C ARG A 27 14.50 15.92 19.50
N LYS A 28 14.71 15.01 18.55
CA LYS A 28 14.45 15.30 17.12
C LYS A 28 12.96 15.48 16.89
N GLU A 29 12.17 14.57 17.43
CA GLU A 29 10.72 14.56 17.34
C GLU A 29 10.11 15.69 18.17
N TYR A 30 10.62 15.94 19.38
CA TYR A 30 10.19 17.06 20.22
C TYR A 30 10.52 18.40 19.55
N GLN A 31 11.69 18.55 18.92
CA GLN A 31 12.03 19.75 18.14
C GLN A 31 11.09 19.92 16.94
N ARG A 32 10.84 18.84 16.19
CA ARG A 32 9.93 18.86 15.03
C ARG A 32 8.52 19.29 15.42
N LEU A 33 8.03 18.82 16.57
CA LEU A 33 6.63 19.00 16.98
C LEU A 33 6.40 20.26 17.83
N TYR A 34 7.37 20.66 18.66
CA TYR A 34 7.19 21.73 19.66
C TYR A 34 8.25 22.84 19.55
N GLY A 35 9.04 22.86 18.47
CA GLY A 35 10.04 23.91 18.16
C GLY A 35 11.28 23.93 19.08
N SER A 36 11.23 23.28 20.24
CA SER A 36 12.26 23.30 21.27
C SER A 36 13.12 22.04 21.23
N LYS A 37 14.44 22.18 21.09
CA LYS A 37 15.34 21.02 20.91
C LYS A 37 15.91 20.44 22.20
N ARG A 38 16.33 21.30 23.13
CA ARG A 38 17.12 20.88 24.32
C ARG A 38 16.40 21.15 25.63
N GLU A 39 15.60 22.20 25.69
CA GLU A 39 14.88 22.61 26.88
C GLU A 39 13.50 23.15 26.49
N ALA A 40 12.47 22.81 27.27
CA ALA A 40 11.20 23.53 27.27
C ALA A 40 11.25 24.61 28.35
N HIS A 41 10.63 25.76 28.10
CA HIS A 41 10.62 26.91 29.00
C HIS A 41 9.19 27.29 29.39
N LEU A 42 9.02 27.73 30.63
CA LEU A 42 7.86 28.45 31.12
C LEU A 42 8.28 29.89 31.40
N ARG A 43 7.51 30.86 30.92
CA ARG A 43 7.69 32.29 31.20
C ARG A 43 6.36 32.87 31.65
N LEU A 44 6.30 33.48 32.83
CA LEU A 44 5.11 34.17 33.31
C LEU A 44 5.42 35.65 33.62
N PRO A 45 4.44 36.55 33.47
CA PRO A 45 4.57 37.96 33.84
C PRO A 45 5.05 38.21 35.28
N ALA A 46 5.62 39.39 35.52
CA ALA A 46 6.21 39.75 36.81
C ALA A 46 5.18 39.96 37.92
N ASP A 47 3.96 40.32 37.55
CA ASP A 47 2.78 40.58 38.37
C ASP A 47 1.99 39.31 38.72
N THR A 48 2.30 38.15 38.10
CA THR A 48 1.65 36.88 38.44
C THR A 48 1.88 36.52 39.92
N PRO A 49 0.81 36.38 40.73
CA PRO A 49 0.91 36.01 42.14
C PRO A 49 1.67 34.68 42.33
N ARG A 50 2.44 34.57 43.41
CA ARG A 50 3.30 33.39 43.65
C ARG A 50 2.53 32.07 43.70
N HIS A 51 1.30 32.06 44.24
CA HIS A 51 0.48 30.86 44.31
C HIS A 51 0.03 30.41 42.90
N GLU A 52 -0.39 31.36 42.06
CA GLU A 52 -0.75 31.11 40.66
C GLU A 52 0.46 30.67 39.83
N ALA A 53 1.63 31.31 40.01
CA ALA A 53 2.86 30.91 39.34
C ALA A 53 3.29 29.49 39.71
N LYS A 54 3.02 29.05 40.95
CA LYS A 54 3.28 27.67 41.40
C LYS A 54 2.28 26.67 40.81
N ALA A 55 1.01 27.04 40.67
CA ALA A 55 0.00 26.22 39.98
C ALA A 55 0.37 26.03 38.51
N ARG A 56 0.64 27.12 37.79
CA ARG A 56 1.07 27.11 36.38
C ARG A 56 2.37 26.32 36.16
N LEU A 57 3.32 26.37 37.11
CA LEU A 57 4.52 25.52 37.08
C LEU A 57 4.16 24.03 37.11
N GLY A 58 3.25 23.63 38.01
CA GLY A 58 2.83 22.25 38.16
C GLY A 58 2.17 21.70 36.90
N GLU A 59 1.25 22.47 36.34
CA GLU A 59 0.56 22.15 35.08
C GLU A 59 1.54 22.02 33.92
N TRP A 60 2.39 23.04 33.72
CA TRP A 60 3.39 23.02 32.65
C TRP A 60 4.39 21.87 32.80
N ALA A 61 4.85 21.57 34.03
CA ALA A 61 5.81 20.50 34.26
C ALA A 61 5.20 19.12 33.98
N ALA A 62 3.93 18.90 34.36
CA ALA A 62 3.19 17.69 34.08
C ALA A 62 2.94 17.53 32.57
N GLU A 63 2.63 18.64 31.88
CA GLU A 63 2.44 18.65 30.44
C GLU A 63 3.72 18.25 29.69
N VAL A 64 4.88 18.82 30.04
CA VAL A 64 6.14 18.48 29.37
C VAL A 64 6.55 17.02 29.63
N GLU A 65 6.32 16.48 30.84
CA GLU A 65 6.54 15.04 31.10
C GLU A 65 5.62 14.16 30.27
N THR A 66 4.35 14.55 30.14
CA THR A 66 3.37 13.81 29.34
C THR A 66 3.76 13.82 27.86
N ARG A 67 4.22 14.96 27.33
CA ARG A 67 4.77 15.07 25.96
C ARG A 67 5.93 14.08 25.77
N ILE A 68 6.89 14.03 26.72
CA ILE A 68 8.04 13.11 26.68
C ILE A 68 7.59 11.64 26.74
N ALA A 69 6.71 11.29 27.68
CA ALA A 69 6.20 9.94 27.85
C ALA A 69 5.41 9.45 26.62
N THR A 70 4.64 10.34 26.00
CA THR A 70 3.91 10.07 24.76
C THR A 70 4.86 9.79 23.61
N LEU A 71 5.88 10.63 23.39
CA LEU A 71 6.88 10.40 22.34
C LEU A 71 7.64 9.07 22.53
N ARG A 72 7.93 8.70 23.78
CA ARG A 72 8.55 7.41 24.12
C ARG A 72 7.64 6.23 23.82
N SER A 73 6.35 6.35 24.11
CA SER A 73 5.35 5.30 23.85
C SER A 73 5.09 5.14 22.36
N GLN A 74 5.01 6.25 21.61
CA GLN A 74 4.95 6.29 20.15
C GLN A 74 6.14 5.56 19.50
N ARG A 75 7.36 5.77 20.02
CA ARG A 75 8.58 5.11 19.52
C ARG A 75 8.58 3.59 19.75
N LYS A 76 7.84 3.10 20.75
CA LYS A 76 7.70 1.67 21.06
C LYS A 76 6.52 1.00 20.36
N GLY A 77 5.60 1.76 19.77
CA GLY A 77 4.35 1.23 19.21
C GLY A 77 3.34 0.76 20.27
N GLU A 78 3.53 1.18 21.52
CA GLU A 78 2.67 0.82 22.65
C GLU A 78 1.65 1.95 22.87
N GLY A 79 0.35 1.66 22.69
CA GLY A 79 -0.74 2.62 22.88
C GLY A 79 -2.09 2.05 22.44
N GLN A 80 -3.17 2.50 23.08
CA GLN A 80 -4.54 2.10 22.75
C GLN A 80 -4.88 2.57 21.33
N PRO A 81 -5.37 1.67 20.44
CA PRO A 81 -5.95 2.08 19.18
C PRO A 81 -7.30 2.77 19.42
N LEU A 82 -7.66 3.71 18.56
CA LEU A 82 -9.00 4.29 18.52
C LEU A 82 -9.61 4.07 17.15
N THR A 83 -10.89 3.73 17.17
CA THR A 83 -11.80 3.79 16.04
C THR A 83 -12.06 5.27 15.72
N LYS A 84 -12.48 5.59 14.49
CA LYS A 84 -12.90 6.97 14.17
C LYS A 84 -14.06 7.42 15.08
N LEU A 85 -15.00 6.53 15.39
CA LEU A 85 -16.14 6.82 16.26
C LEU A 85 -15.70 7.07 17.71
N ASN A 86 -14.76 6.29 18.24
CA ASN A 86 -14.23 6.46 19.59
C ASN A 86 -13.28 7.65 19.69
N ALA A 87 -12.60 8.04 18.61
CA ALA A 87 -11.87 9.30 18.56
C ALA A 87 -12.82 10.51 18.67
N ILE A 88 -13.95 10.49 17.98
CA ILE A 88 -15.00 11.53 18.10
C ILE A 88 -15.63 11.49 19.49
N ALA A 89 -15.92 10.31 20.04
CA ALA A 89 -16.44 10.18 21.39
C ALA A 89 -15.44 10.68 22.46
N LEU A 90 -14.14 10.43 22.26
CA LEU A 90 -13.08 10.92 23.13
C LEU A 90 -12.94 12.43 23.01
N ALA A 91 -13.13 12.99 21.81
CA ALA A 91 -13.23 14.43 21.60
C ALA A 91 -14.43 15.03 22.34
N GLY A 92 -15.54 14.32 22.47
CA GLY A 92 -16.66 14.73 23.32
C GLY A 92 -16.31 14.78 24.81
N ARG A 93 -15.57 13.77 25.31
CA ARG A 93 -15.03 13.81 26.69
C ARG A 93 -14.05 14.96 26.89
N TRP A 94 -13.15 15.16 25.92
CA TRP A 94 -12.23 16.29 25.90
C TRP A 94 -12.96 17.62 25.92
N TYR A 95 -14.02 17.77 25.12
CA TYR A 95 -14.82 19.00 25.03
C TYR A 95 -15.41 19.37 26.39
N ASN A 96 -16.10 18.42 27.02
CA ASN A 96 -16.67 18.61 28.36
C ASN A 96 -15.59 18.94 29.40
N TRP A 97 -14.49 18.20 29.37
CA TRP A 97 -13.36 18.44 30.27
C TRP A 97 -12.77 19.83 30.07
N PHE A 98 -12.58 20.25 28.81
CA PHE A 98 -11.96 21.52 28.44
C PHE A 98 -12.83 22.71 28.88
N VAL A 99 -14.12 22.68 28.57
CA VAL A 99 -15.07 23.73 28.99
C VAL A 99 -15.14 23.82 30.52
N ALA A 100 -15.22 22.67 31.21
CA ALA A 100 -15.27 22.63 32.68
C ALA A 100 -14.04 23.24 33.37
N GLN A 101 -12.87 23.30 32.69
CA GLN A 101 -11.68 23.97 33.26
C GLN A 101 -11.88 25.47 33.44
N TYR A 102 -12.79 26.08 32.67
CA TYR A 102 -12.98 27.52 32.61
C TYR A 102 -14.41 27.95 32.96
N GLU A 103 -15.35 27.01 33.12
CA GLU A 103 -16.78 27.34 33.30
C GLU A 103 -17.07 28.21 34.55
N ASN A 104 -16.32 27.99 35.64
CA ASN A 104 -16.48 28.75 36.89
C ASN A 104 -15.84 30.14 36.86
N ASP A 105 -14.81 30.32 36.03
CA ASP A 105 -14.13 31.61 35.82
C ASP A 105 -13.57 31.65 34.39
N PRO A 106 -14.43 31.97 33.40
CA PRO A 106 -14.02 31.95 32.00
C PRO A 106 -13.12 33.14 31.64
N GLY A 107 -12.87 34.07 32.56
CA GLY A 107 -12.13 35.29 32.28
C GLY A 107 -12.82 36.19 31.25
N PRO A 108 -12.10 37.13 30.61
CA PRO A 108 -12.69 38.08 29.67
C PRO A 108 -13.08 37.43 28.35
N ALA A 109 -14.31 37.70 27.86
CA ALA A 109 -14.81 37.18 26.58
C ALA A 109 -13.89 37.47 25.39
N LYS A 110 -13.20 38.63 25.42
CA LYS A 110 -12.21 39.03 24.41
C LYS A 110 -11.12 37.98 24.18
N VAL A 111 -10.71 37.27 25.24
CA VAL A 111 -9.65 36.25 25.17
C VAL A 111 -10.09 35.07 24.31
N TRP A 112 -11.33 34.60 24.45
CA TRP A 112 -11.87 33.48 23.67
C TRP A 112 -12.05 33.83 22.20
N ARG A 113 -12.46 35.07 21.92
CA ARG A 113 -12.55 35.59 20.56
C ARG A 113 -11.18 35.67 19.91
N GLU A 114 -10.20 36.25 20.60
CA GLU A 114 -8.81 36.31 20.13
C GLU A 114 -8.22 34.92 19.89
N LEU A 115 -8.47 33.94 20.77
CA LEU A 115 -8.02 32.56 20.58
C LEU A 115 -8.68 31.88 19.37
N SER A 116 -9.94 32.19 19.10
CA SER A 116 -10.66 31.71 17.91
C SER A 116 -10.07 32.32 16.64
N ASP A 117 -9.83 33.63 16.65
CA ASP A 117 -9.22 34.34 15.52
C ASP A 117 -7.79 33.84 15.25
N LEU A 118 -6.96 33.67 16.29
CA LEU A 118 -5.62 33.12 16.16
C LEU A 118 -5.65 31.68 15.60
N PHE A 119 -6.59 30.85 16.06
CA PHE A 119 -6.73 29.50 15.54
C PHE A 119 -7.09 29.49 14.04
N VAL A 120 -8.02 30.33 13.63
CA VAL A 120 -8.41 30.47 12.23
C VAL A 120 -7.26 31.02 11.38
N TRP A 121 -6.70 32.16 11.76
CA TRP A 121 -5.81 32.93 10.88
C TRP A 121 -4.34 32.53 10.97
N GLU A 122 -3.88 32.04 12.13
CA GLU A 122 -2.47 31.69 12.34
C GLU A 122 -2.21 30.19 12.35
N VAL A 123 -3.23 29.35 12.58
CA VAL A 123 -3.08 27.89 12.60
C VAL A 123 -3.62 27.25 11.33
N ILE A 124 -4.86 27.53 10.95
CA ILE A 124 -5.51 26.91 9.78
C ILE A 124 -5.21 27.68 8.50
N GLY A 125 -5.33 29.01 8.54
CA GLY A 125 -5.19 29.91 7.39
C GLY A 125 -3.91 29.74 6.57
N PRO A 126 -2.71 29.56 7.16
CA PRO A 126 -1.48 29.38 6.38
C PRO A 126 -1.42 28.12 5.51
N GLU A 127 -2.33 27.17 5.74
CA GLU A 127 -2.45 25.93 4.97
C GLU A 127 -3.57 26.00 3.92
N ALA A 128 -4.20 27.17 3.75
CA ALA A 128 -5.23 27.38 2.74
C ALA A 128 -4.64 27.23 1.33
N PRO A 129 -5.31 26.51 0.41
CA PRO A 129 -4.87 26.47 -0.97
C PRO A 129 -5.10 27.82 -1.66
N ASP A 130 -4.26 28.17 -2.63
CA ASP A 130 -4.38 29.41 -3.42
C ASP A 130 -5.82 29.62 -3.95
N SER A 131 -6.50 28.54 -4.36
CA SER A 131 -7.89 28.57 -4.84
C SER A 131 -8.91 29.05 -3.81
N TYR A 132 -8.67 28.78 -2.52
CA TYR A 132 -9.53 29.28 -1.43
C TYR A 132 -9.22 30.75 -1.11
N GLU A 133 -7.96 31.19 -1.24
CA GLU A 133 -7.60 32.61 -1.08
C GLU A 133 -8.20 33.48 -2.19
N GLU A 134 -8.29 32.94 -3.41
CA GLU A 134 -8.88 33.61 -4.58
C GLU A 134 -10.41 33.72 -4.51
N ASP A 135 -11.10 32.68 -4.08
CA ASP A 135 -12.57 32.70 -3.86
C ASP A 135 -12.99 31.91 -2.62
N PRO A 136 -12.97 32.53 -1.43
CA PRO A 136 -13.40 31.89 -0.18
C PRO A 136 -14.86 31.44 -0.18
N ARG A 137 -15.70 31.95 -1.09
CA ARG A 137 -17.13 31.58 -1.17
C ARG A 137 -17.34 30.24 -1.88
N SER A 138 -16.33 29.73 -2.58
CA SER A 138 -16.39 28.45 -3.29
C SER A 138 -16.36 27.24 -2.35
N ASP A 139 -15.78 27.39 -1.16
CA ASP A 139 -15.74 26.38 -0.09
C ASP A 139 -16.15 27.00 1.27
N PRO A 140 -17.45 27.27 1.47
CA PRO A 140 -17.94 27.93 2.69
C PRO A 140 -17.85 27.06 3.94
N HIS A 141 -17.57 25.76 3.82
CA HIS A 141 -17.46 24.81 4.93
C HIS A 141 -16.00 24.45 5.27
N TRP A 142 -15.05 25.04 4.55
CA TRP A 142 -13.60 24.82 4.71
C TRP A 142 -13.25 23.33 4.62
N ASP A 143 -13.82 22.63 3.64
CA ASP A 143 -13.52 21.22 3.44
C ASP A 143 -12.03 20.99 3.12
N TRP A 144 -11.35 21.98 2.52
CA TRP A 144 -9.89 21.99 2.36
C TRP A 144 -9.13 21.84 3.70
N ALA A 145 -9.64 22.39 4.80
CA ALA A 145 -8.99 22.29 6.12
C ALA A 145 -9.05 20.86 6.69
N LYS A 146 -9.89 19.99 6.09
CA LYS A 146 -10.02 18.58 6.47
C LYS A 146 -9.13 17.66 5.63
N GLU A 147 -8.44 18.18 4.62
CA GLU A 147 -7.53 17.39 3.79
C GLU A 147 -6.40 16.78 4.64
N PRO A 148 -5.96 15.53 4.35
CA PRO A 148 -5.00 14.83 5.19
C PRO A 148 -3.68 15.58 5.42
N GLU A 149 -3.21 16.31 4.40
CA GLU A 149 -1.95 17.08 4.42
C GLU A 149 -2.06 18.30 5.34
N VAL A 150 -3.18 19.04 5.25
CA VAL A 150 -3.48 20.18 6.13
C VAL A 150 -3.66 19.72 7.58
N ARG A 151 -4.44 18.65 7.81
CA ARG A 151 -4.60 18.03 9.13
C ARG A 151 -3.26 17.65 9.73
N GLU A 152 -2.36 17.07 8.94
CA GLU A 152 -1.02 16.72 9.41
C GLU A 152 -0.20 17.94 9.84
N ALA A 153 -0.26 19.03 9.07
CA ALA A 153 0.46 20.28 9.36
C ALA A 153 -0.04 20.97 10.65
N VAL A 154 -1.36 21.05 10.86
CA VAL A 154 -1.95 21.82 11.97
C VAL A 154 -2.01 21.05 13.30
N ARG A 155 -2.02 19.71 13.27
CA ARG A 155 -2.13 18.83 14.45
C ARG A 155 -1.27 19.24 15.66
N PRO A 156 0.01 19.62 15.52
CA PRO A 156 0.84 20.00 16.68
C PRO A 156 0.31 21.26 17.40
N ARG A 157 -0.11 22.28 16.64
CA ARG A 157 -0.65 23.52 17.20
C ARG A 157 -2.03 23.31 17.80
N VAL A 158 -2.89 22.54 17.11
CA VAL A 158 -4.19 22.11 17.67
C VAL A 158 -3.99 21.41 19.00
N ALA A 159 -3.10 20.41 19.06
CA ALA A 159 -2.89 19.61 20.26
C ALA A 159 -2.38 20.45 21.45
N GLU A 160 -1.56 21.46 21.18
CA GLU A 160 -1.09 22.41 22.20
C GLU A 160 -2.22 23.32 22.68
N GLN A 161 -2.93 24.00 21.77
CA GLN A 161 -3.98 24.93 22.11
C GLN A 161 -5.17 24.25 22.81
N ALA A 162 -5.49 23.01 22.39
CA ALA A 162 -6.53 22.17 22.98
C ALA A 162 -6.09 21.44 24.26
N ARG A 163 -4.82 21.57 24.71
CA ARG A 163 -4.29 20.87 25.89
C ARG A 163 -4.50 19.34 25.82
N VAL A 164 -4.37 18.76 24.63
CA VAL A 164 -4.61 17.33 24.36
C VAL A 164 -3.81 16.42 25.28
N ALA A 165 -2.54 16.77 25.52
CA ALA A 165 -1.68 15.98 26.41
C ALA A 165 -2.21 15.98 27.85
N THR A 166 -2.62 17.14 28.37
CA THR A 166 -3.17 17.27 29.72
C THR A 166 -4.45 16.45 29.89
N PHE A 167 -5.34 16.51 28.92
CA PHE A 167 -6.58 15.74 28.91
C PHE A 167 -6.32 14.23 28.89
N LEU A 168 -5.47 13.76 27.95
CA LEU A 168 -5.15 12.33 27.86
C LEU A 168 -4.48 11.82 29.16
N ALA A 169 -3.66 12.65 29.80
CA ALA A 169 -3.07 12.34 31.09
C ALA A 169 -4.12 12.28 32.22
N SER A 170 -5.08 13.20 32.26
CA SER A 170 -6.15 13.18 33.29
C SER A 170 -7.08 11.99 33.14
N GLU A 171 -7.30 11.52 31.91
CA GLU A 171 -8.08 10.30 31.62
C GLU A 171 -7.26 9.00 31.76
N GLY A 172 -5.93 9.10 31.94
CA GLY A 172 -5.05 7.93 31.97
C GLY A 172 -4.94 7.17 30.63
N ILE A 173 -5.20 7.85 29.50
CA ILE A 173 -5.23 7.27 28.16
C ILE A 173 -3.92 7.52 27.43
N ALA A 174 -3.29 6.46 26.92
CA ALA A 174 -2.12 6.53 26.05
C ALA A 174 -2.48 6.00 24.66
N LEU A 175 -2.41 6.85 23.62
CA LEU A 175 -2.81 6.51 22.25
C LEU A 175 -1.62 6.13 21.37
N ASN A 176 -1.83 5.19 20.45
CA ASN A 176 -0.85 4.96 19.38
C ASN A 176 -0.88 6.09 18.33
N ALA A 177 0.10 6.12 17.40
CA ALA A 177 0.25 7.23 16.46
C ALA A 177 -0.99 7.48 15.58
N THR A 178 -1.64 6.42 15.09
CA THR A 178 -2.85 6.53 14.26
C THR A 178 -4.04 7.00 15.08
N ALA A 179 -4.23 6.44 16.27
CA ALA A 179 -5.29 6.83 17.20
C ALA A 179 -5.16 8.27 17.69
N TYR A 180 -3.92 8.70 17.95
CA TYR A 180 -3.61 10.07 18.33
C TYR A 180 -3.97 11.05 17.21
N ALA A 181 -3.62 10.74 15.96
CA ALA A 181 -3.99 11.58 14.82
C ALA A 181 -5.51 11.69 14.67
N LEU A 182 -6.24 10.58 14.73
CA LEU A 182 -7.71 10.57 14.67
C LEU A 182 -8.34 11.40 15.80
N PHE A 183 -7.80 11.29 17.01
CA PHE A 183 -8.30 12.05 18.17
C PHE A 183 -8.03 13.55 18.01
N VAL A 184 -6.82 13.96 17.63
CA VAL A 184 -6.50 15.39 17.44
C VAL A 184 -7.30 16.00 16.29
N ASP A 185 -7.56 15.24 15.22
CA ASP A 185 -8.43 15.71 14.13
C ASP A 185 -9.86 15.95 14.64
N ALA A 186 -10.42 15.02 15.42
CA ALA A 186 -11.73 15.19 16.03
C ALA A 186 -11.78 16.35 17.04
N VAL A 187 -10.71 16.59 17.79
CA VAL A 187 -10.56 17.76 18.68
C VAL A 187 -10.52 19.07 17.86
N SER A 188 -9.77 19.09 16.76
CA SER A 188 -9.69 20.25 15.86
C SER A 188 -11.07 20.68 15.36
N ASP A 189 -11.93 19.72 15.05
CA ASP A 189 -13.31 19.98 14.57
C ASP A 189 -14.20 20.61 15.64
N ASN A 190 -13.83 20.49 16.92
CA ASN A 190 -14.64 20.90 18.06
C ASN A 190 -14.00 22.00 18.91
N LEU A 191 -12.82 22.50 18.52
CA LEU A 191 -12.11 23.55 19.26
C LEU A 191 -12.79 24.93 19.16
N LEU A 192 -13.22 25.33 17.97
CA LEU A 192 -13.97 26.57 17.77
C LEU A 192 -15.33 26.57 18.52
N PRO A 193 -16.14 25.49 18.46
CA PRO A 193 -17.32 25.36 19.31
C PRO A 193 -17.02 25.51 20.80
N ALA A 194 -15.89 24.98 21.30
CA ALA A 194 -15.53 25.10 22.72
C ALA A 194 -15.21 26.56 23.10
N PHE A 195 -14.44 27.27 22.27
CA PHE A 195 -14.16 28.69 22.49
C PHE A 195 -15.42 29.55 22.43
N SER A 196 -16.33 29.27 21.48
CA SER A 196 -17.60 30.00 21.38
C SER A 196 -18.46 29.85 22.63
N VAL A 197 -18.53 28.65 23.22
CA VAL A 197 -19.26 28.43 24.48
C VAL A 197 -18.58 29.20 25.62
N LEU A 198 -17.26 29.15 25.75
CA LEU A 198 -16.55 29.89 26.80
C LEU A 198 -16.66 31.41 26.65
N GLU A 199 -16.71 31.93 25.41
CA GLU A 199 -17.01 33.33 25.14
C GLU A 199 -18.42 33.72 25.62
N LYS A 200 -19.43 32.87 25.37
CA LYS A 200 -20.81 33.10 25.86
C LYS A 200 -20.86 33.13 27.38
N ARG A 201 -20.24 32.16 28.06
CA ARG A 201 -20.15 32.11 29.53
C ARG A 201 -19.47 33.35 30.09
N ALA A 202 -18.38 33.81 29.46
CA ALA A 202 -17.68 35.04 29.82
C ALA A 202 -18.54 36.31 29.67
N ASN A 203 -19.55 36.29 28.79
CA ASN A 203 -20.54 37.36 28.65
C ASN A 203 -21.78 37.17 29.55
N GLY A 204 -21.78 36.17 30.42
CA GLY A 204 -22.90 35.86 31.33
C GLY A 204 -24.03 35.05 30.68
N ASP A 205 -23.88 34.58 29.44
CA ASP A 205 -24.84 33.69 28.80
C ASP A 205 -24.55 32.24 29.19
N TYR A 206 -25.35 31.75 30.14
CA TYR A 206 -25.29 30.37 30.63
C TYR A 206 -26.36 29.44 30.02
N SER A 207 -26.92 29.78 28.85
CA SER A 207 -27.85 28.91 28.12
C SER A 207 -27.29 27.51 27.87
N ARG A 208 -28.17 26.52 27.66
CA ARG A 208 -27.75 25.13 27.47
C ARG A 208 -26.80 25.01 26.28
N ASP A 209 -25.69 24.31 26.49
CA ASP A 209 -24.80 23.91 25.41
C ASP A 209 -25.25 22.56 24.82
N ASP A 210 -25.59 22.56 23.53
CA ASP A 210 -26.06 21.37 22.83
C ASP A 210 -24.92 20.56 22.19
N ASN A 211 -23.69 21.12 22.08
CA ASN A 211 -22.55 20.43 21.50
C ASN A 211 -22.25 19.07 22.19
N PRO A 212 -22.28 18.95 23.53
CA PRO A 212 -22.07 17.66 24.21
C PRO A 212 -23.00 16.55 23.75
N SER A 213 -24.24 16.88 23.32
CA SER A 213 -25.24 15.90 22.88
C SER A 213 -25.03 15.41 21.45
N THR A 214 -24.15 16.07 20.68
CA THR A 214 -23.80 15.68 19.30
C THR A 214 -22.73 14.59 19.26
N PHE A 215 -21.98 14.40 20.35
CA PHE A 215 -20.94 13.38 20.42
C PHE A 215 -21.55 11.99 20.66
N PRO A 216 -21.04 10.96 19.98
CA PRO A 216 -21.38 9.59 20.31
C PRO A 216 -20.86 9.24 21.71
N GLU A 217 -21.53 8.30 22.38
CA GLU A 217 -21.08 7.77 23.66
C GLU A 217 -19.68 7.18 23.54
N PHE A 218 -18.75 7.60 24.40
CA PHE A 218 -17.45 6.93 24.49
C PHE A 218 -17.68 5.59 25.17
N LYS A 219 -17.83 4.59 24.32
CA LYS A 219 -17.69 3.21 24.71
C LYS A 219 -16.22 3.01 24.94
N ASP A 220 -15.84 2.54 26.12
CA ASP A 220 -14.53 1.92 26.28
C ASP A 220 -14.39 0.97 25.10
N GLY A 221 -13.56 1.38 24.12
CA GLY A 221 -13.37 0.58 22.93
C GLY A 221 -13.03 -0.81 23.42
N PRO A 222 -13.43 -1.88 22.71
CA PRO A 222 -13.00 -3.20 23.11
C PRO A 222 -11.49 -3.08 23.36
N ALA A 223 -11.08 -3.28 24.63
CA ALA A 223 -9.70 -3.53 24.97
C ALA A 223 -9.20 -4.42 23.85
N ARG A 224 -8.10 -4.05 23.15
CA ARG A 224 -7.51 -4.82 22.03
C ARG A 224 -8.18 -6.18 22.03
N SER A 225 -9.05 -6.53 21.07
CA SER A 225 -9.40 -7.95 20.97
C SER A 225 -8.05 -8.64 21.07
N SER A 226 -7.84 -9.46 22.10
CA SER A 226 -6.52 -9.77 22.67
C SER A 226 -5.78 -10.73 21.73
N GLY A 227 -5.69 -10.34 20.47
CA GLY A 227 -5.79 -11.17 19.31
C GLY A 227 -5.20 -10.41 18.13
N VAL A 228 -4.58 -11.17 17.25
CA VAL A 228 -3.74 -10.66 16.17
C VAL A 228 -4.62 -9.94 15.14
N SER A 229 -4.16 -8.81 14.63
CA SER A 229 -4.83 -8.09 13.54
C SER A 229 -4.68 -8.82 12.20
N CYS A 230 -5.52 -8.48 11.22
CA CYS A 230 -5.45 -9.10 9.89
C CYS A 230 -4.11 -8.80 9.20
N TRP A 231 -3.56 -7.60 9.40
CA TRP A 231 -2.26 -7.22 8.87
C TRP A 231 -1.11 -7.99 9.55
N GLU A 232 -1.13 -8.12 10.88
CA GLU A 232 -0.12 -8.89 11.62
C GLU A 232 -0.14 -10.38 11.25
N LEU A 233 -1.31 -10.96 10.95
CA LEU A 233 -1.39 -12.32 10.41
C LEU A 233 -0.71 -12.44 9.04
N PHE A 234 -0.91 -11.46 8.16
CA PHE A 234 -0.28 -11.43 6.86
C PHE A 234 1.24 -11.23 6.96
N GLU A 235 1.70 -10.34 7.83
CA GLU A 235 3.12 -10.15 8.09
C GLU A 235 3.78 -11.44 8.60
N ALA A 236 3.18 -12.07 9.61
CA ALA A 236 3.68 -13.33 10.14
C ALA A 236 3.69 -14.44 9.07
N PHE A 237 2.66 -14.49 8.21
CA PHE A 237 2.60 -15.41 7.09
C PHE A 237 3.73 -15.16 6.08
N VAL A 238 3.98 -13.91 5.70
CA VAL A 238 5.04 -13.56 4.73
C VAL A 238 6.42 -13.91 5.28
N LEU A 239 6.70 -13.61 6.55
CA LEU A 239 7.96 -13.93 7.20
C LEU A 239 8.20 -15.45 7.30
N ALA A 240 7.15 -16.22 7.60
CA ALA A 240 7.24 -17.67 7.77
C ALA A 240 7.31 -18.42 6.43
N ILE A 241 6.40 -18.10 5.50
CA ILE A 241 6.23 -18.85 4.25
C ILE A 241 7.13 -18.33 3.13
N LYS A 242 7.60 -17.08 3.21
CA LYS A 242 8.40 -16.41 2.17
C LYS A 242 7.79 -16.59 0.78
N PRO A 243 6.50 -16.25 0.59
CA PRO A 243 5.83 -16.41 -0.70
C PRO A 243 6.51 -15.55 -1.78
N ALA A 244 6.28 -15.90 -3.05
CA ALA A 244 6.86 -15.16 -4.17
C ALA A 244 6.52 -13.64 -4.07
N PRO A 245 7.45 -12.73 -4.42
CA PRO A 245 7.25 -11.28 -4.33
C PRO A 245 5.94 -10.77 -4.93
N LYS A 246 5.54 -11.32 -6.08
CA LYS A 246 4.29 -10.99 -6.77
C LYS A 246 3.05 -11.37 -5.97
N THR A 247 3.11 -12.47 -5.23
CA THR A 247 2.04 -12.90 -4.34
C THR A 247 1.90 -11.92 -3.18
N VAL A 248 3.01 -11.55 -2.53
CA VAL A 248 3.00 -10.54 -1.46
C VAL A 248 2.40 -9.24 -1.96
N SER A 249 2.92 -8.69 -3.06
CA SER A 249 2.44 -7.42 -3.62
C SER A 249 0.95 -7.43 -3.93
N ARG A 250 0.42 -8.53 -4.47
CA ARG A 250 -1.02 -8.70 -4.75
C ARG A 250 -1.87 -8.86 -3.51
N TRP A 251 -1.39 -9.60 -2.50
CA TRP A 251 -2.16 -9.86 -1.28
C TRP A 251 -2.09 -8.69 -0.30
N ARG A 252 -1.06 -7.85 -0.40
CA ARG A 252 -0.90 -6.65 0.42
C ARG A 252 -2.15 -5.77 0.44
N SER A 253 -2.75 -5.50 -0.72
CA SER A 253 -3.97 -4.67 -0.81
C SER A 253 -5.15 -5.34 -0.10
N VAL A 254 -5.26 -6.67 -0.20
CA VAL A 254 -6.31 -7.45 0.47
C VAL A 254 -6.23 -7.27 1.98
N PHE A 255 -5.03 -7.45 2.56
CA PHE A 255 -4.87 -7.37 4.02
C PHE A 255 -4.88 -5.94 4.57
N LEU A 256 -4.56 -4.93 3.75
CA LEU A 256 -4.78 -3.53 4.14
C LEU A 256 -6.26 -3.17 4.17
N GLU A 257 -7.03 -3.59 3.18
CA GLU A 257 -8.48 -3.36 3.15
C GLU A 257 -9.19 -4.16 4.26
N MET A 258 -8.79 -5.41 4.47
CA MET A 258 -9.28 -6.23 5.57
C MET A 258 -8.94 -5.65 6.94
N GLN A 259 -7.73 -5.10 7.11
CA GLN A 259 -7.34 -4.41 8.34
C GLN A 259 -8.22 -3.19 8.61
N ARG A 260 -8.63 -2.45 7.57
CA ARG A 260 -9.54 -1.32 7.69
C ARG A 260 -10.95 -1.77 8.07
N GLU A 261 -11.47 -2.79 7.38
CA GLU A 261 -12.84 -3.29 7.60
C GLU A 261 -13.01 -3.92 8.99
N PHE A 262 -12.05 -4.75 9.41
CA PHE A 262 -12.15 -5.55 10.64
C PHE A 262 -11.26 -5.01 11.77
N ALA A 263 -10.94 -3.71 11.73
CA ALA A 263 -10.13 -3.06 12.77
C ALA A 263 -10.70 -3.29 14.17
N GLU A 264 -12.03 -3.27 14.29
CA GLU A 264 -12.79 -3.35 15.53
C GLU A 264 -12.78 -4.73 16.18
N VAL A 265 -12.76 -5.79 15.36
CA VAL A 265 -12.93 -7.18 15.83
C VAL A 265 -11.62 -7.97 15.82
N GLY A 266 -10.59 -7.46 15.13
CA GLY A 266 -9.34 -8.20 14.90
C GLY A 266 -9.55 -9.47 14.07
N ALA A 267 -8.50 -10.23 13.79
CA ALA A 267 -8.65 -11.42 12.95
C ALA A 267 -9.43 -12.55 13.64
N GLU A 268 -9.32 -12.66 14.97
CA GLU A 268 -10.01 -13.68 15.77
C GLU A 268 -11.53 -13.44 15.84
N GLY A 269 -11.96 -12.16 15.86
CA GLY A 269 -13.37 -11.80 16.01
C GLY A 269 -14.19 -11.81 14.71
N ILE A 270 -13.57 -12.10 13.56
CA ILE A 270 -14.30 -12.19 12.29
C ILE A 270 -15.17 -13.45 12.30
N THR A 271 -16.49 -13.25 12.24
CA THR A 271 -17.47 -14.33 12.08
C THR A 271 -17.56 -14.77 10.62
N GLU A 272 -18.09 -15.98 10.36
CA GLU A 272 -18.33 -16.43 8.99
C GLU A 272 -19.28 -15.49 8.23
N ASP A 273 -20.35 -15.00 8.88
CA ASP A 273 -21.30 -14.08 8.27
C ASP A 273 -20.67 -12.73 7.91
N ALA A 274 -19.80 -12.20 8.79
CA ALA A 274 -19.07 -10.97 8.50
C ALA A 274 -18.08 -11.18 7.34
N ALA A 275 -17.36 -12.30 7.32
CA ALA A 275 -16.48 -12.68 6.21
C ALA A 275 -17.25 -12.82 4.89
N ARG A 276 -18.43 -13.47 4.91
CA ARG A 276 -19.31 -13.65 3.75
C ARG A 276 -19.83 -12.30 3.24
N LYS A 277 -20.35 -11.46 4.13
CA LYS A 277 -20.83 -10.11 3.80
C LYS A 277 -19.74 -9.27 3.16
N TRP A 278 -18.54 -9.24 3.75
CA TRP A 278 -17.41 -8.52 3.19
C TRP A 278 -17.02 -9.06 1.83
N VAL A 279 -16.79 -10.37 1.68
CA VAL A 279 -16.39 -10.97 0.40
C VAL A 279 -17.40 -10.70 -0.72
N HIS A 280 -18.71 -10.77 -0.45
CA HIS A 280 -19.71 -10.43 -1.46
C HIS A 280 -19.78 -8.93 -1.75
N GLY A 281 -19.63 -8.08 -0.73
CA GLY A 281 -19.57 -6.63 -0.88
C GLY A 281 -18.35 -6.13 -1.66
N LEU A 282 -17.30 -6.94 -1.79
CA LEU A 282 -16.16 -6.63 -2.66
C LEU A 282 -16.53 -6.65 -4.15
N ILE A 283 -17.63 -7.29 -4.56
CA ILE A 283 -18.07 -7.39 -5.95
C ILE A 283 -18.87 -6.15 -6.30
N ASN A 284 -18.35 -5.34 -7.23
CA ASN A 284 -18.96 -4.10 -7.69
C ASN A 284 -18.52 -3.79 -9.14
N ASP A 285 -18.91 -2.64 -9.68
CA ASP A 285 -18.61 -2.23 -11.06
C ASP A 285 -17.09 -2.16 -11.35
N GLU A 286 -16.27 -1.90 -10.32
CA GLU A 286 -14.82 -1.82 -10.43
C GLU A 286 -14.13 -3.19 -10.24
N ARG A 287 -14.81 -4.15 -9.61
CA ARG A 287 -14.21 -5.42 -9.17
C ARG A 287 -15.09 -6.61 -9.49
N ALA A 288 -14.73 -7.30 -10.58
CA ALA A 288 -15.40 -8.52 -11.02
C ALA A 288 -15.31 -9.68 -10.01
N ALA A 289 -16.35 -10.52 -9.97
CA ALA A 289 -16.45 -11.70 -9.10
C ALA A 289 -15.25 -12.66 -9.21
N ILE A 290 -14.70 -12.84 -10.42
CA ILE A 290 -13.50 -13.66 -10.63
C ILE A 290 -12.29 -13.12 -9.87
N THR A 291 -12.10 -11.81 -9.84
CA THR A 291 -11.01 -11.16 -9.12
C THR A 291 -11.16 -11.34 -7.62
N VAL A 292 -12.39 -11.19 -7.10
CA VAL A 292 -12.72 -11.45 -5.70
C VAL A 292 -12.42 -12.89 -5.33
N ARG A 293 -12.85 -13.87 -6.15
CA ARG A 293 -12.62 -15.29 -5.88
C ARG A 293 -11.14 -15.66 -5.90
N GLU A 294 -10.43 -15.31 -6.98
CA GLU A 294 -9.06 -15.77 -7.24
C GLU A 294 -7.99 -15.01 -6.44
N ILE A 295 -8.26 -13.77 -6.03
CA ILE A 295 -7.30 -12.94 -5.30
C ILE A 295 -7.72 -12.78 -3.85
N TRP A 296 -8.89 -12.16 -3.61
CA TRP A 296 -9.32 -11.75 -2.28
C TRP A 296 -9.63 -12.95 -1.40
N LEU A 297 -10.62 -13.76 -1.80
CA LEU A 297 -11.02 -14.94 -1.05
C LEU A 297 -9.90 -15.98 -0.96
N SER A 298 -9.13 -16.18 -2.03
CA SER A 298 -7.97 -17.10 -2.02
C SER A 298 -6.90 -16.65 -1.02
N ALA A 299 -6.58 -15.36 -0.95
CA ALA A 299 -5.59 -14.82 -0.01
C ALA A 299 -6.07 -14.97 1.43
N SER A 300 -7.31 -14.54 1.70
CA SER A 300 -7.93 -14.64 3.03
C SER A 300 -7.95 -16.08 3.53
N ARG A 301 -8.42 -17.03 2.70
CA ARG A 301 -8.41 -18.46 3.02
C ARG A 301 -7.02 -18.98 3.35
N ARG A 302 -6.02 -18.62 2.54
CA ARG A 302 -4.66 -19.13 2.70
C ARG A 302 -4.03 -18.63 4.00
N VAL A 303 -4.10 -17.33 4.27
CA VAL A 303 -3.47 -16.72 5.46
C VAL A 303 -4.21 -17.11 6.73
N PHE A 304 -5.55 -17.07 6.75
CA PHE A 304 -6.32 -17.50 7.93
C PHE A 304 -6.23 -19.01 8.17
N GLY A 305 -6.11 -19.82 7.10
CA GLY A 305 -5.83 -21.25 7.22
C GLY A 305 -4.50 -21.51 7.91
N TRP A 306 -3.44 -20.84 7.45
CA TRP A 306 -2.11 -20.91 8.06
C TRP A 306 -2.12 -20.39 9.51
N ALA A 307 -2.78 -19.27 9.77
CA ALA A 307 -2.87 -18.68 11.10
C ALA A 307 -3.54 -19.63 12.10
N ARG A 308 -4.62 -20.31 11.68
CA ARG A 308 -5.28 -21.35 12.48
C ARG A 308 -4.36 -22.54 12.75
N GLU A 309 -3.67 -23.04 11.72
CA GLU A 309 -2.69 -24.14 11.87
C GLU A 309 -1.57 -23.80 12.86
N HIS A 310 -1.19 -22.53 12.94
CA HIS A 310 -0.15 -22.03 13.86
C HIS A 310 -0.72 -21.48 15.17
N LYS A 311 -1.98 -21.78 15.49
CA LYS A 311 -2.68 -21.37 16.73
C LYS A 311 -2.66 -19.86 17.00
N ARG A 312 -2.58 -19.04 15.94
CA ARG A 312 -2.69 -17.57 16.02
C ARG A 312 -4.14 -17.11 16.06
N ILE A 313 -5.04 -17.92 15.51
CA ILE A 313 -6.50 -17.77 15.59
C ILE A 313 -7.14 -19.14 15.81
N ARG A 314 -8.37 -19.20 16.35
CA ARG A 314 -9.08 -20.46 16.61
C ARG A 314 -9.72 -21.08 15.36
N GLN A 315 -10.22 -20.24 14.46
CA GLN A 315 -10.97 -20.68 13.28
C GLN A 315 -10.63 -19.85 12.04
N ASN A 316 -10.89 -20.41 10.86
CA ASN A 316 -10.78 -19.69 9.59
C ASN A 316 -12.20 -19.32 9.11
N PRO A 317 -12.63 -18.05 9.26
CA PRO A 317 -13.98 -17.62 8.89
C PRO A 317 -14.21 -17.60 7.37
N PHE A 318 -13.15 -17.66 6.57
CA PHE A 318 -13.24 -17.67 5.11
C PHE A 318 -13.33 -19.08 4.53
N LYS A 319 -13.27 -20.13 5.36
CA LYS A 319 -13.18 -21.52 4.90
C LYS A 319 -14.38 -21.90 4.01
N GLU A 320 -15.60 -21.63 4.46
CA GLU A 320 -16.84 -22.05 3.79
C GLU A 320 -17.48 -20.95 2.90
N VAL A 321 -16.88 -19.75 2.82
CA VAL A 321 -17.35 -18.64 1.98
C VAL A 321 -17.21 -18.98 0.50
N LYS A 322 -18.26 -18.80 -0.31
CA LYS A 322 -18.23 -19.10 -1.75
C LYS A 322 -18.52 -17.83 -2.56
N VAL A 323 -17.88 -17.73 -3.71
CA VAL A 323 -18.15 -16.68 -4.70
C VAL A 323 -18.44 -17.37 -6.01
N ASP A 324 -19.68 -17.25 -6.45
CA ASP A 324 -20.11 -17.75 -7.74
C ASP A 324 -19.63 -16.80 -8.83
N VAL A 325 -18.94 -17.36 -9.82
CA VAL A 325 -18.43 -16.61 -10.96
C VAL A 325 -19.17 -17.11 -12.19
N PRO A 326 -20.03 -16.28 -12.79
CA PRO A 326 -20.69 -16.62 -14.03
C PRO A 326 -19.66 -17.04 -15.08
N ARG A 327 -20.01 -18.04 -15.88
CA ARG A 327 -19.15 -18.47 -16.98
C ARG A 327 -19.01 -17.29 -17.95
N ARG A 328 -17.78 -16.91 -18.25
CA ARG A 328 -17.52 -15.85 -19.23
C ARG A 328 -18.05 -16.30 -20.59
N VAL A 329 -18.95 -15.52 -21.17
CA VAL A 329 -19.36 -15.67 -22.57
C VAL A 329 -18.15 -15.32 -23.42
N GLN A 330 -17.79 -16.21 -24.34
CA GLN A 330 -16.72 -15.97 -25.31
C GLN A 330 -17.38 -15.66 -26.64
N THR A 331 -17.23 -14.44 -27.13
CA THR A 331 -17.84 -13.99 -28.39
C THR A 331 -16.85 -13.99 -29.55
N ARG A 332 -15.56 -14.02 -29.24
CA ARG A 332 -14.49 -14.03 -30.25
C ARG A 332 -14.31 -15.41 -30.88
N GLU A 333 -14.43 -15.47 -32.21
CA GLU A 333 -14.34 -16.72 -33.01
C GLU A 333 -12.98 -17.43 -32.85
N ASP A 334 -11.87 -16.69 -32.92
CA ASP A 334 -10.50 -17.21 -32.69
C ASP A 334 -10.20 -17.54 -31.21
N GLY A 335 -11.21 -17.41 -30.35
CA GLY A 335 -11.11 -17.65 -28.91
C GLY A 335 -10.02 -16.78 -28.27
N ARG A 336 -8.94 -17.41 -27.81
CA ARG A 336 -7.81 -16.74 -27.13
C ARG A 336 -6.57 -16.57 -28.01
N SER A 337 -6.60 -17.04 -29.26
CA SER A 337 -5.49 -16.92 -30.22
C SER A 337 -5.56 -15.57 -30.93
N PHE A 338 -4.43 -14.95 -31.29
CA PHE A 338 -4.46 -13.86 -32.25
C PHE A 338 -5.08 -14.31 -33.58
N THR A 339 -5.88 -13.42 -34.17
CA THR A 339 -6.22 -13.46 -35.60
C THR A 339 -4.95 -13.28 -36.43
N ALA A 340 -5.02 -13.62 -37.72
CA ALA A 340 -3.90 -13.36 -38.64
C ALA A 340 -3.57 -11.85 -38.71
N ALA A 341 -4.58 -10.98 -38.71
CA ALA A 341 -4.41 -9.53 -38.78
C ALA A 341 -3.72 -8.97 -37.53
N GLU A 342 -4.14 -9.36 -36.32
CA GLU A 342 -3.52 -8.89 -35.07
C GLU A 342 -2.08 -9.41 -34.93
N ALA A 343 -1.84 -10.69 -35.24
CA ALA A 343 -0.50 -11.26 -35.25
C ALA A 343 0.40 -10.50 -36.24
N SER A 344 -0.11 -10.22 -37.44
CA SER A 344 0.61 -9.47 -38.47
C SER A 344 0.90 -8.04 -38.03
N ALA A 345 -0.07 -7.33 -37.45
CA ALA A 345 0.12 -5.98 -36.92
C ALA A 345 1.24 -5.92 -35.87
N ILE A 346 1.24 -6.86 -34.91
CA ILE A 346 2.28 -6.93 -33.87
C ILE A 346 3.65 -7.21 -34.48
N LEU A 347 3.75 -8.21 -35.37
CA LEU A 347 5.04 -8.61 -35.94
C LEU A 347 5.58 -7.56 -36.93
N LYS A 348 4.73 -6.89 -37.71
CA LYS A 348 5.10 -5.73 -38.56
C LYS A 348 5.63 -4.58 -37.70
N ALA A 349 4.92 -4.22 -36.63
CA ALA A 349 5.38 -3.19 -35.70
C ALA A 349 6.67 -3.58 -34.96
N SER A 350 6.89 -4.87 -34.69
CA SER A 350 8.18 -5.34 -34.18
C SER A 350 9.31 -5.12 -35.20
N LEU A 351 9.07 -5.32 -36.49
CA LEU A 351 10.10 -5.18 -37.54
C LEU A 351 10.53 -3.74 -37.78
N SER A 352 9.71 -2.73 -37.45
CA SER A 352 10.11 -1.32 -37.59
C SER A 352 11.30 -0.93 -36.69
N TYR A 353 11.65 -1.76 -35.72
CA TYR A 353 12.84 -1.63 -34.89
C TYR A 353 14.03 -2.36 -35.53
N GLU A 354 14.55 -1.85 -36.64
CA GLU A 354 15.63 -2.52 -37.41
C GLU A 354 16.93 -2.68 -36.61
N LYS A 355 17.35 -1.64 -35.88
CA LYS A 355 18.60 -1.60 -35.09
C LYS A 355 18.30 -1.23 -33.64
N PRO A 356 17.67 -2.12 -32.85
CA PRO A 356 17.24 -1.78 -31.50
C PRO A 356 18.47 -1.53 -30.60
N THR A 357 18.52 -0.35 -29.99
CA THR A 357 19.63 0.10 -29.14
C THR A 357 19.24 0.00 -27.66
N SER A 358 18.02 0.40 -27.30
CA SER A 358 17.53 0.35 -25.93
C SER A 358 16.95 -1.02 -25.57
N ALA A 359 16.92 -1.36 -24.27
CA ALA A 359 16.29 -2.60 -23.81
C ALA A 359 14.81 -2.70 -24.19
N THR A 360 14.11 -1.57 -24.17
CA THR A 360 12.69 -1.47 -24.58
C THR A 360 12.51 -1.75 -26.06
N GLU A 361 13.34 -1.17 -26.93
CA GLU A 361 13.30 -1.45 -28.38
C GLU A 361 13.62 -2.91 -28.66
N ARG A 362 14.62 -3.49 -27.97
CA ARG A 362 14.94 -4.91 -28.11
C ARG A 362 13.77 -5.80 -27.69
N ALA A 363 13.08 -5.43 -26.60
CA ALA A 363 11.92 -6.15 -26.14
C ALA A 363 10.78 -6.11 -27.18
N ARG A 364 10.46 -4.94 -27.72
CA ARG A 364 9.44 -4.77 -28.78
C ARG A 364 9.82 -5.47 -30.08
N ARG A 365 11.11 -5.46 -30.45
CA ARG A 365 11.63 -6.10 -31.65
C ARG A 365 11.60 -7.63 -31.58
N TRP A 366 11.98 -8.23 -30.46
CA TRP A 366 12.29 -9.67 -30.40
C TRP A 366 11.33 -10.49 -29.56
N VAL A 367 10.73 -9.95 -28.50
CA VAL A 367 9.87 -10.74 -27.60
C VAL A 367 8.64 -11.27 -28.34
N PRO A 368 7.91 -10.48 -29.17
CA PRO A 368 6.77 -11.01 -29.92
C PRO A 368 7.17 -12.14 -30.87
N TRP A 369 8.27 -11.97 -31.62
CA TRP A 369 8.80 -13.00 -32.53
C TRP A 369 9.19 -14.29 -31.81
N LEU A 370 9.91 -14.19 -30.68
CA LEU A 370 10.26 -15.35 -29.85
C LEU A 370 9.00 -16.04 -29.33
N CYS A 371 7.99 -15.31 -28.88
CA CYS A 371 6.72 -15.89 -28.42
C CYS A 371 5.97 -16.56 -29.57
N ALA A 372 5.95 -15.96 -30.76
CA ALA A 372 5.25 -16.46 -31.94
C ALA A 372 5.75 -17.83 -32.44
N TYR A 373 7.05 -18.13 -32.24
CA TYR A 373 7.69 -19.38 -32.64
C TYR A 373 7.94 -20.38 -31.50
N SER A 374 7.57 -20.05 -30.26
CA SER A 374 7.78 -20.96 -29.12
C SER A 374 6.56 -21.17 -28.25
N GLY A 375 5.53 -20.33 -28.39
CA GLY A 375 4.42 -20.23 -27.46
C GLY A 375 4.86 -19.95 -26.01
N ALA A 376 6.10 -19.52 -25.77
CA ALA A 376 6.57 -19.18 -24.43
C ALA A 376 5.79 -17.99 -23.85
N ARG A 377 5.72 -17.89 -22.51
CA ARG A 377 5.12 -16.70 -21.89
C ARG A 377 6.07 -15.52 -22.13
N PRO A 378 5.57 -14.32 -22.46
CA PRO A 378 6.41 -13.14 -22.55
C PRO A 378 7.22 -12.90 -21.28
N GLY A 379 6.70 -13.24 -20.10
CA GLY A 379 7.46 -13.18 -18.84
C GLY A 379 8.68 -14.09 -18.80
N GLU A 380 8.59 -15.28 -19.39
CA GLU A 380 9.73 -16.21 -19.51
C GLU A 380 10.74 -15.71 -20.55
N ILE A 381 10.28 -15.00 -21.59
CA ILE A 381 11.16 -14.43 -22.61
C ILE A 381 11.85 -13.16 -22.11
N THR A 382 11.13 -12.26 -21.43
CA THR A 382 11.68 -10.98 -20.95
C THR A 382 12.78 -11.16 -19.90
N GLN A 383 12.86 -12.32 -19.25
CA GLN A 383 13.92 -12.66 -18.29
C GLN A 383 15.16 -13.29 -18.95
N LEU A 384 15.14 -13.59 -20.25
CA LEU A 384 16.27 -14.23 -20.93
C LEU A 384 17.55 -13.38 -20.84
N ARG A 385 18.66 -14.09 -20.59
CA ARG A 385 20.02 -13.57 -20.68
C ARG A 385 20.70 -14.15 -21.90
N GLY A 386 21.75 -13.51 -22.39
CA GLY A 386 22.51 -14.08 -23.51
C GLY A 386 23.16 -15.42 -23.16
N SER A 387 23.47 -15.67 -21.87
CA SER A 387 23.94 -16.98 -21.39
C SER A 387 22.88 -18.09 -21.44
N ASP A 388 21.60 -17.73 -21.60
CA ASP A 388 20.50 -18.69 -21.73
C ASP A 388 20.28 -19.09 -23.19
N ILE A 389 21.02 -18.50 -24.14
CA ILE A 389 21.04 -18.91 -25.56
C ILE A 389 22.25 -19.80 -25.78
N GLU A 390 21.99 -21.07 -26.11
CA GLU A 390 23.01 -22.12 -26.17
C GLU A 390 23.05 -22.75 -27.57
N ASP A 391 24.23 -23.20 -27.98
CA ASP A 391 24.38 -24.16 -29.07
C ASP A 391 24.42 -25.58 -28.48
N ARG A 392 23.49 -26.44 -28.90
CA ARG A 392 23.45 -27.85 -28.52
C ARG A 392 23.59 -28.71 -29.76
N GLN A 393 24.83 -29.12 -30.05
CA GLN A 393 25.14 -29.98 -31.21
C GLN A 393 24.69 -29.35 -32.55
N GLY A 394 24.93 -28.06 -32.72
CA GLY A 394 24.54 -27.29 -33.92
C GLY A 394 23.09 -26.79 -33.91
N LEU A 395 22.31 -27.10 -32.87
CA LEU A 395 20.97 -26.57 -32.68
C LEU A 395 21.00 -25.40 -31.70
N LEU A 396 20.69 -24.20 -32.19
CA LEU A 396 20.51 -23.03 -31.34
C LEU A 396 19.21 -23.16 -30.54
N VAL A 397 19.33 -23.00 -29.22
CA VAL A 397 18.22 -23.13 -28.29
C VAL A 397 18.19 -21.96 -27.30
N MET A 398 17.01 -21.72 -26.73
CA MET A 398 16.86 -20.89 -25.53
C MET A 398 16.49 -21.77 -24.33
N LYS A 399 17.23 -21.62 -23.23
CA LYS A 399 16.99 -22.28 -21.95
C LYS A 399 16.13 -21.38 -21.06
N LEU A 400 14.86 -21.74 -20.89
CA LEU A 400 13.96 -21.08 -19.96
C LEU A 400 14.16 -21.68 -18.58
N THR A 401 14.81 -20.94 -17.68
CA THR A 401 15.26 -21.45 -16.37
C THR A 401 14.82 -20.59 -15.17
N PRO A 402 14.52 -21.19 -14.00
CA PRO A 402 14.28 -20.45 -12.76
C PRO A 402 15.46 -19.58 -12.31
N GLU A 403 16.69 -19.88 -12.75
CA GLU A 403 17.88 -19.06 -12.45
C GLU A 403 17.85 -17.67 -13.09
N ALA A 404 17.01 -17.46 -14.11
CA ALA A 404 16.85 -16.19 -14.80
C ALA A 404 15.68 -15.36 -14.23
N GLY A 405 14.72 -16.00 -13.58
CA GLY A 405 13.50 -15.36 -13.09
C GLY A 405 12.39 -16.36 -12.80
N THR A 406 11.23 -15.85 -12.36
CA THR A 406 10.12 -16.69 -11.90
C THR A 406 9.51 -17.53 -13.03
N ILE A 407 9.62 -18.85 -12.91
CA ILE A 407 8.90 -19.81 -13.77
C ILE A 407 7.82 -20.50 -12.94
N LYS A 408 6.57 -20.49 -13.43
CA LYS A 408 5.40 -21.02 -12.71
C LYS A 408 5.54 -22.49 -12.27
N THR A 409 6.23 -23.29 -13.07
CA THR A 409 6.45 -24.72 -12.79
C THR A 409 7.75 -24.99 -12.02
N SER A 410 8.58 -23.97 -11.79
CA SER A 410 9.93 -24.08 -11.22
C SER A 410 10.84 -25.11 -11.91
N LYS A 411 10.54 -25.49 -13.16
CA LYS A 411 11.32 -26.44 -13.95
C LYS A 411 11.91 -25.76 -15.17
N ALA A 412 13.20 -25.98 -15.40
CA ALA A 412 13.86 -25.52 -16.61
C ALA A 412 13.36 -26.30 -17.84
N ARG A 413 13.27 -25.62 -18.98
CA ARG A 413 13.02 -26.27 -20.28
C ARG A 413 13.85 -25.62 -21.37
N VAL A 414 14.13 -26.39 -22.41
CA VAL A 414 14.92 -25.96 -23.56
C VAL A 414 14.01 -25.90 -24.77
N VAL A 415 14.05 -24.79 -25.48
CA VAL A 415 13.21 -24.57 -26.67
C VAL A 415 14.13 -24.25 -27.86
N PRO A 416 14.06 -25.01 -28.96
CA PRO A 416 14.79 -24.68 -30.18
C PRO A 416 14.40 -23.31 -30.73
N LEU A 417 15.36 -22.59 -31.31
CA LEU A 417 15.09 -21.37 -32.06
C LEU A 417 14.70 -21.72 -33.49
N HIS A 418 13.61 -21.12 -33.95
CA HIS A 418 13.16 -21.30 -35.33
C HIS A 418 14.09 -20.57 -36.31
N GLU A 419 14.34 -21.18 -37.48
CA GLU A 419 15.25 -20.65 -38.51
C GLU A 419 14.92 -19.22 -38.95
N HIS A 420 13.65 -18.82 -38.97
CA HIS A 420 13.25 -17.46 -39.35
C HIS A 420 13.73 -16.42 -38.32
N ILE A 421 13.75 -16.72 -37.02
CA ILE A 421 14.28 -15.79 -36.02
C ILE A 421 15.80 -15.64 -36.18
N ILE A 422 16.48 -16.75 -36.49
CA ILE A 422 17.92 -16.75 -36.74
C ILE A 422 18.24 -15.90 -37.98
N ALA A 423 17.53 -16.13 -39.09
CA ALA A 423 17.69 -15.37 -40.34
C ALA A 423 17.39 -13.86 -40.19
N GLN A 424 16.56 -13.47 -39.23
CA GLN A 424 16.25 -12.07 -38.93
C GLN A 424 17.37 -11.33 -38.17
N GLY A 425 18.41 -12.03 -37.71
CA GLY A 425 19.54 -11.40 -37.02
C GLY A 425 19.47 -11.43 -35.49
N PHE A 426 18.73 -12.37 -34.89
CA PHE A 426 18.61 -12.44 -33.43
C PHE A 426 19.95 -12.73 -32.75
N MET A 427 20.80 -13.55 -33.37
CA MET A 427 22.07 -13.99 -32.78
C MET A 427 23.10 -12.86 -32.73
N GLU A 428 23.02 -11.90 -33.63
CA GLU A 428 23.83 -10.70 -33.72
C GLU A 428 23.52 -9.79 -32.53
N MET A 429 22.23 -9.67 -32.18
CA MET A 429 21.80 -8.97 -30.98
C MET A 429 22.30 -9.67 -29.71
N VAL A 430 22.16 -11.00 -29.62
CA VAL A 430 22.64 -11.78 -28.47
C VAL A 430 24.16 -11.65 -28.30
N LYS A 431 24.94 -11.80 -29.38
CA LYS A 431 26.40 -11.65 -29.38
C LYS A 431 26.83 -10.27 -28.90
N ARG A 432 26.15 -9.21 -29.36
CA ARG A 432 26.42 -7.82 -28.96
C ARG A 432 26.18 -7.55 -27.48
N ILE A 433 25.18 -8.19 -26.87
CA ILE A 433 24.89 -8.04 -25.43
C ILE A 433 25.84 -8.89 -24.58
N GLY A 434 26.32 -10.02 -25.12
CA GLY A 434 27.14 -10.97 -24.38
C GLY A 434 26.30 -11.80 -23.42
N ARG A 435 26.72 -11.92 -22.15
CA ARG A 435 26.07 -12.82 -21.17
C ARG A 435 24.93 -12.19 -20.36
N GLY A 436 24.73 -10.87 -20.47
CA GLY A 436 23.78 -10.11 -19.65
C GLY A 436 22.31 -10.26 -20.07
N ALA A 437 21.45 -9.49 -19.41
CA ALA A 437 20.00 -9.45 -19.69
C ALA A 437 19.70 -8.94 -21.11
N LEU A 438 18.86 -9.67 -21.86
CA LEU A 438 18.54 -9.30 -23.24
C LEU A 438 17.55 -8.12 -23.33
N PHE A 439 16.57 -8.05 -22.41
CA PHE A 439 15.37 -7.20 -22.55
C PHE A 439 15.11 -6.23 -21.40
N TYR A 440 16.06 -6.11 -20.47
CA TYR A 440 16.06 -5.06 -19.45
C TYR A 440 17.50 -4.64 -19.20
N ASN A 441 17.69 -3.45 -18.61
CA ASN A 441 19.02 -3.03 -18.21
C ASN A 441 19.37 -3.68 -16.87
N ASP A 442 20.43 -4.46 -16.80
CA ASP A 442 20.98 -5.04 -15.57
C ASP A 442 22.12 -4.20 -14.97
N SER A 443 22.71 -3.27 -15.73
CA SER A 443 23.82 -2.42 -15.29
C SER A 443 23.40 -1.28 -14.35
N THR A 444 22.16 -0.78 -14.47
CA THR A 444 21.63 0.20 -13.52
C THR A 444 21.35 -0.50 -12.18
N PRO A 445 21.77 0.01 -11.02
CA PRO A 445 21.36 -0.55 -9.72
C PRO A 445 19.84 -0.48 -9.56
N GLN A 446 19.20 -1.58 -9.14
CA GLN A 446 17.77 -1.54 -8.78
C GLN A 446 17.66 -1.14 -7.31
N ARG A 447 16.78 -0.17 -6.99
CA ARG A 447 16.39 0.07 -5.60
C ARG A 447 15.51 -1.10 -5.15
N VAL A 448 16.15 -2.11 -4.56
CA VAL A 448 15.47 -3.28 -4.00
C VAL A 448 14.94 -2.88 -2.63
N SER A 449 13.63 -3.03 -2.43
CA SER A 449 13.01 -2.83 -1.12
C SER A 449 13.53 -3.89 -0.16
N THR A 450 13.96 -3.46 1.03
CA THR A 450 14.30 -4.35 2.14
C THR A 450 13.09 -4.79 2.93
N ASP A 451 11.92 -4.16 2.70
CA ASP A 451 10.66 -4.51 3.35
C ASP A 451 10.05 -5.74 2.64
N PRO A 452 9.96 -6.91 3.32
CA PRO A 452 9.40 -8.11 2.74
C PRO A 452 7.90 -7.98 2.42
N LEU A 453 7.18 -7.03 3.03
CA LEU A 453 5.77 -6.73 2.79
C LEU A 453 5.55 -5.79 1.61
N LYS A 454 6.61 -5.17 1.11
CA LYS A 454 6.60 -4.27 -0.06
C LYS A 454 7.75 -4.62 -1.00
N PRO A 455 7.78 -5.82 -1.59
CA PRO A 455 8.88 -6.22 -2.45
C PRO A 455 8.91 -5.39 -3.75
N SER A 456 10.10 -5.10 -4.25
CA SER A 456 10.28 -4.42 -5.53
C SER A 456 9.79 -5.30 -6.69
N ARG A 457 9.19 -4.65 -7.70
CA ARG A 457 8.79 -5.34 -8.93
C ARG A 457 10.03 -5.73 -9.74
N ASP A 458 10.06 -6.98 -10.20
CA ASP A 458 11.13 -7.47 -11.06
C ASP A 458 11.18 -6.72 -12.41
N ARG A 459 12.40 -6.52 -12.94
CA ARG A 459 12.63 -5.75 -14.18
C ARG A 459 12.03 -6.42 -15.41
N ALA A 460 12.18 -7.75 -15.53
CA ALA A 460 11.57 -8.49 -16.63
C ALA A 460 10.04 -8.40 -16.56
N ASP A 461 9.47 -8.44 -15.34
CA ASP A 461 8.02 -8.30 -15.13
C ASP A 461 7.49 -6.88 -15.43
N THR A 462 8.35 -5.86 -15.37
CA THR A 462 8.09 -4.48 -15.85
C THR A 462 8.17 -4.42 -17.38
N THR A 463 9.22 -4.97 -17.99
CA THR A 463 9.34 -5.07 -19.46
C THR A 463 8.13 -5.78 -20.07
N ARG A 464 7.68 -6.89 -19.47
CA ARG A 464 6.47 -7.61 -19.87
C ARG A 464 5.21 -6.74 -19.82
N ALA A 465 5.07 -5.90 -18.79
CA ALA A 465 3.92 -5.01 -18.66
C ALA A 465 3.92 -3.94 -19.75
N HIS A 466 5.06 -3.28 -19.99
CA HIS A 466 5.22 -2.30 -21.05
C HIS A 466 5.00 -2.90 -22.45
N LEU A 467 5.41 -4.15 -22.66
CA LEU A 467 5.13 -4.86 -23.91
C LEU A 467 3.62 -5.08 -24.11
N GLY A 468 2.90 -5.46 -23.04
CA GLY A 468 1.44 -5.59 -23.08
C GLY A 468 0.75 -4.27 -23.43
N THR A 469 1.16 -3.16 -22.81
CA THR A 469 0.66 -1.81 -23.13
C THR A 469 0.96 -1.42 -24.57
N TRP A 470 2.17 -1.71 -25.05
CA TRP A 470 2.55 -1.44 -26.44
C TRP A 470 1.67 -2.22 -27.43
N VAL A 471 1.44 -3.52 -27.21
CA VAL A 471 0.56 -4.33 -28.08
C VAL A 471 -0.86 -3.77 -28.10
N ARG A 472 -1.40 -3.33 -26.95
CA ARG A 472 -2.72 -2.67 -26.91
C ARG A 472 -2.72 -1.38 -27.75
N GLY A 473 -1.66 -0.58 -27.66
CA GLY A 473 -1.50 0.63 -28.47
C GLY A 473 -1.39 0.41 -29.98
N LEU A 474 -1.19 -0.83 -30.45
CA LEU A 474 -1.22 -1.19 -31.87
C LEU A 474 -2.63 -1.50 -32.39
N GLY A 475 -3.68 -1.32 -31.57
CA GLY A 475 -5.06 -1.65 -31.93
C GLY A 475 -5.45 -3.11 -31.67
N VAL A 476 -4.64 -3.84 -30.91
CA VAL A 476 -4.97 -5.21 -30.47
C VAL A 476 -5.60 -5.15 -29.08
N ASP A 477 -6.77 -4.53 -28.99
CA ASP A 477 -7.39 -4.07 -27.73
C ASP A 477 -8.61 -4.87 -27.27
N ASP A 478 -8.97 -5.93 -28.01
CA ASP A 478 -10.07 -6.84 -27.64
C ASP A 478 -9.99 -7.27 -26.15
N PRO A 479 -11.07 -7.09 -25.37
CA PRO A 479 -11.09 -7.33 -23.93
C PRO A 479 -11.12 -8.83 -23.57
N GLU A 480 -11.52 -9.71 -24.49
CA GLU A 480 -11.44 -11.17 -24.34
C GLU A 480 -10.03 -11.72 -24.56
N LEU A 481 -9.19 -10.94 -25.26
CA LEU A 481 -7.81 -11.29 -25.51
C LEU A 481 -6.90 -10.90 -24.36
N SER A 482 -5.97 -11.78 -24.00
CA SER A 482 -4.82 -11.44 -23.16
C SER A 482 -3.57 -11.43 -24.02
N PRO A 483 -3.01 -10.27 -24.41
CA PRO A 483 -1.85 -10.20 -25.29
C PRO A 483 -0.65 -11.02 -24.78
N ASN A 484 -0.51 -11.12 -23.46
CA ASN A 484 0.54 -11.90 -22.83
C ASN A 484 0.37 -13.43 -22.92
N HIS A 485 -0.81 -13.91 -23.28
CA HIS A 485 -1.12 -15.34 -23.40
C HIS A 485 -1.54 -15.75 -24.81
N ALA A 486 -1.95 -14.80 -25.64
CA ALA A 486 -2.47 -15.04 -26.97
C ALA A 486 -1.45 -15.72 -27.91
N TRP A 487 -0.16 -15.34 -27.86
CA TRP A 487 0.88 -16.02 -28.64
C TRP A 487 0.98 -17.51 -28.37
N ARG A 488 0.76 -17.96 -27.12
CA ARG A 488 0.76 -19.38 -26.80
C ARG A 488 -0.42 -20.10 -27.44
N HIS A 489 -1.60 -19.49 -27.42
CA HIS A 489 -2.78 -20.05 -28.06
C HIS A 489 -2.63 -20.09 -29.58
N THR A 490 -2.12 -19.02 -30.18
CA THR A 490 -1.78 -18.95 -31.61
C THR A 490 -0.75 -20.02 -32.01
N PHE A 491 0.33 -20.16 -31.24
CA PHE A 491 1.33 -21.21 -31.49
C PHE A 491 0.70 -22.61 -31.44
N LYS A 492 -0.11 -22.90 -30.40
CA LYS A 492 -0.78 -24.20 -30.28
C LYS A 492 -1.70 -24.47 -31.48
N ARG A 493 -2.52 -23.49 -31.86
CA ARG A 493 -3.43 -23.60 -33.01
C ARG A 493 -2.66 -23.94 -34.30
N ILE A 494 -1.60 -23.18 -34.61
CA ILE A 494 -0.78 -23.42 -35.81
C ILE A 494 -0.06 -24.78 -35.72
N ALA A 495 0.47 -25.12 -34.54
CA ALA A 495 1.14 -26.41 -34.32
C ALA A 495 0.18 -27.59 -34.56
N ASP A 496 -1.08 -27.47 -34.12
CA ASP A 496 -2.10 -28.48 -34.34
C ASP A 496 -2.48 -28.56 -35.84
N GLU A 497 -2.63 -27.42 -36.53
CA GLU A 497 -2.92 -27.35 -37.98
C GLU A 497 -1.85 -28.04 -38.84
N ILE A 498 -0.57 -27.98 -38.44
CA ILE A 498 0.53 -28.67 -39.15
C ILE A 498 0.75 -30.11 -38.68
N GLY A 499 -0.10 -30.64 -37.79
CA GLY A 499 0.03 -31.98 -37.24
C GLY A 499 1.25 -32.18 -36.34
N MET A 500 1.69 -31.14 -35.61
CA MET A 500 2.75 -31.29 -34.61
C MET A 500 2.26 -32.24 -33.50
N PRO A 501 3.01 -33.29 -33.14
CA PRO A 501 2.62 -34.18 -32.06
C PRO A 501 2.41 -33.40 -30.75
N GLU A 502 1.29 -33.66 -30.05
CA GLU A 502 0.91 -33.00 -28.79
C GLU A 502 2.07 -32.97 -27.78
N LYS A 503 2.82 -34.08 -27.69
CA LYS A 503 4.00 -34.20 -26.83
C LYS A 503 5.09 -33.17 -27.14
N MET A 504 5.32 -32.85 -28.41
CA MET A 504 6.29 -31.83 -28.85
C MET A 504 5.74 -30.42 -28.57
N ASN A 505 4.47 -30.19 -28.92
CA ASN A 505 3.77 -28.93 -28.68
C ASN A 505 3.81 -28.56 -27.18
N ASP A 506 3.47 -29.49 -26.30
CA ASP A 506 3.50 -29.30 -24.86
C ASP A 506 4.91 -29.13 -24.29
N ALA A 507 5.91 -29.86 -24.81
CA ALA A 507 7.30 -29.72 -24.39
C ALA A 507 7.85 -28.33 -24.73
N ILE A 508 7.58 -27.83 -25.94
CA ILE A 508 7.97 -26.49 -26.40
C ILE A 508 7.25 -25.41 -25.57
N THR A 509 5.92 -25.51 -25.43
CA THR A 509 5.10 -24.51 -24.73
C THR A 509 5.17 -24.60 -23.20
N GLY A 510 5.76 -25.67 -22.65
CA GLY A 510 5.93 -25.92 -21.21
C GLY A 510 4.64 -26.27 -20.48
N HIS A 511 3.75 -27.05 -21.10
CA HIS A 511 2.56 -27.59 -20.44
C HIS A 511 2.88 -28.90 -19.70
N THR A 512 2.22 -29.11 -18.57
CA THR A 512 2.33 -30.36 -17.81
C THR A 512 1.51 -31.44 -18.50
N GLN A 513 2.14 -32.59 -18.79
CA GLN A 513 1.45 -33.76 -19.34
C GLN A 513 0.38 -34.27 -18.35
N ALA A 514 -0.82 -34.54 -18.83
CA ALA A 514 -1.99 -34.83 -18.00
C ALA A 514 -1.93 -36.16 -17.24
N THR A 515 -1.12 -37.13 -17.69
CA THR A 515 -1.05 -38.48 -17.09
C THR A 515 0.40 -38.95 -16.89
N GLU A 516 0.65 -39.75 -15.86
CA GLU A 516 1.97 -40.33 -15.55
C GLU A 516 2.55 -41.14 -16.72
N GLY A 517 1.72 -41.90 -17.45
CA GLY A 517 2.15 -42.69 -18.61
C GLY A 517 2.68 -41.85 -19.78
N ARG A 518 2.21 -40.62 -19.96
CA ARG A 518 2.72 -39.68 -20.99
C ARG A 518 4.03 -38.99 -20.59
N LYS A 519 4.48 -39.11 -19.33
CA LYS A 519 5.76 -38.55 -18.85
C LYS A 519 6.98 -39.36 -19.29
N TYR A 520 6.81 -40.63 -19.68
CA TYR A 520 7.92 -41.45 -20.18
C TYR A 520 8.40 -40.96 -21.56
N GLY A 521 9.73 -40.79 -21.68
CA GLY A 521 10.42 -40.37 -22.90
C GLY A 521 10.27 -38.88 -23.24
N ALA A 522 10.75 -37.98 -22.37
CA ALA A 522 10.75 -36.55 -22.66
C ALA A 522 11.34 -36.26 -24.05
N PRO A 523 10.70 -35.42 -24.89
CA PRO A 523 11.23 -35.08 -26.21
C PRO A 523 12.67 -34.60 -26.18
N THR A 524 13.50 -35.12 -27.08
CA THR A 524 14.86 -34.60 -27.28
C THR A 524 14.79 -33.23 -27.96
N VAL A 525 15.83 -32.41 -27.77
CA VAL A 525 15.96 -31.11 -28.44
C VAL A 525 15.90 -31.28 -29.96
N THR A 526 16.55 -32.31 -30.50
CA THR A 526 16.53 -32.64 -31.93
C THR A 526 15.12 -32.93 -32.44
N ALA A 527 14.32 -33.72 -31.70
CA ALA A 527 12.94 -34.01 -32.09
C ALA A 527 12.05 -32.76 -32.03
N MET A 528 12.24 -31.91 -31.02
CA MET A 528 11.55 -30.61 -30.95
C MET A 528 11.96 -29.69 -32.09
N ALA A 529 13.25 -29.66 -32.47
CA ALA A 529 13.75 -28.82 -33.56
C ALA A 529 13.19 -29.30 -34.92
N ALA A 530 13.15 -30.62 -35.14
CA ALA A 530 12.55 -31.20 -36.35
C ALA A 530 11.05 -30.93 -36.45
N ALA A 531 10.33 -30.96 -35.31
CA ALA A 531 8.92 -30.57 -35.27
C ALA A 531 8.74 -29.07 -35.55
N LEU A 532 9.59 -28.22 -34.94
CA LEU A 532 9.52 -26.77 -35.11
C LEU A 532 9.92 -26.32 -36.52
N ALA A 533 10.78 -27.06 -37.22
CA ALA A 533 11.13 -26.78 -38.63
C ALA A 533 9.93 -26.88 -39.58
N LYS A 534 8.86 -27.57 -39.20
CA LYS A 534 7.59 -27.62 -39.95
C LYS A 534 6.70 -26.42 -39.67
N PHE A 535 7.02 -25.61 -38.66
CA PHE A 535 6.24 -24.42 -38.31
C PHE A 535 6.39 -23.38 -39.42
N PRO A 536 5.28 -22.82 -39.94
CA PRO A 536 5.37 -21.93 -41.08
C PRO A 536 6.09 -20.63 -40.71
N ARG A 537 6.88 -20.10 -41.64
CA ARG A 537 7.37 -18.71 -41.53
C ARG A 537 6.17 -17.77 -41.58
N TYR A 538 6.07 -16.85 -40.62
CA TYR A 538 5.14 -15.72 -40.71
C TYR A 538 5.49 -14.88 -41.95
N ARG A 539 4.55 -14.77 -42.89
CA ARG A 539 4.62 -13.88 -44.07
C ARG A 539 3.85 -12.61 -43.74
N LEU A 540 4.48 -11.45 -43.95
CA LEU A 540 3.97 -10.14 -43.50
C LEU A 540 3.74 -9.21 -44.69
N ASP A 541 3.31 -9.80 -45.81
CA ASP A 541 3.06 -9.15 -47.08
C ASP A 541 2.09 -7.94 -46.93
#